data_AF-A0A956L5U7-F1
#
_entry.id   AF-A0A956L5U7-F1
#
_cell.length_a   1.000
_cell.length_b   1.000
_cell.length_c   1.000
_cell.angle_alpha   90.00
_cell.angle_beta   90.00
_cell.angle_gamma   90.00
#
_symmetry.space_group_name_H-M   'P 1'
#
loop_
_entity.id
_entity.type
_entity.pdbx_description
1 polymer ?
#
loop_
_entity_poly.entity_id
_entity_poly.type
_entity_poly.pdbx_seq_one_letter_code
_entity_poly.pdbx_strand_id
1 'polypeptide(L)'
;MTDLNAPTKHGGFLIPLDPFRVSHIAAVAAELLVSKARNINDAMLVLTRHPQAQLVLGRIEGSVVDGDPTAFWRENADIVVAMSQVLPRQVFMYYVQSAPPAERREAFLVAQRGQVLAADEGSADRQTPGSENWPVHKLCEQLRLSVDELAGGFAGGPTVQIPLIDPAVDDQAMLMELASPPREPGAAPAPGQAGQAAPSGHQAGQAGQAGQAGQAAPARPKLSVSEDLKRREQEKVAEEAEQQRRAQEVESDVPYAIDELGIVSCPGAELSEPDILRPFIVSALEGDLPAGLPRDRAESLQGKRCDVALRVDFLSEVFVENVPLSRPMFDERAEDRTMGGRALKVLEVLAPRLGYGSLVSTGKAPHVFVSRKPDQPLPESLIVDLLA
;
A
#
# COMPACT_ATOMS: atom_id res chain seq x y z
N MET A 1 -29.49 1.73 -24.83
CA MET A 1 -28.29 2.54 -25.15
C MET A 1 -27.61 2.75 -23.81
N THR A 2 -26.58 1.98 -23.43
CA THR A 2 -25.38 1.65 -24.22
C THR A 2 -24.83 0.29 -23.75
N ASP A 3 -24.94 -0.76 -24.57
CA ASP A 3 -24.06 -1.93 -24.48
C ASP A 3 -22.70 -1.50 -25.02
N LEU A 4 -21.85 -0.96 -24.15
CA LEU A 4 -20.41 -0.97 -24.39
C LEU A 4 -19.94 -2.34 -23.92
N ASN A 5 -19.60 -3.23 -24.86
CA ASN A 5 -19.07 -4.57 -24.61
C ASN A 5 -18.07 -4.53 -23.46
N ALA A 6 -18.47 -4.99 -22.28
CA ALA A 6 -17.55 -5.20 -21.17
C ALA A 6 -16.44 -6.16 -21.64
N PRO A 7 -15.17 -5.91 -21.30
CA PRO A 7 -14.07 -6.77 -21.72
C PRO A 7 -14.33 -8.20 -21.27
N THR A 8 -14.26 -9.14 -22.20
CA THR A 8 -14.52 -10.56 -21.92
C THR A 8 -13.37 -11.24 -21.18
N LYS A 9 -12.20 -10.60 -21.14
CA LYS A 9 -11.03 -10.96 -20.33
C LYS A 9 -10.55 -9.75 -19.57
N HIS A 10 -10.47 -9.85 -18.25
CA HIS A 10 -9.90 -8.80 -17.40
C HIS A 10 -9.36 -9.40 -16.11
N GLY A 11 -8.48 -8.66 -15.44
CA GLY A 11 -7.90 -9.07 -14.17
C GLY A 11 -7.12 -7.92 -13.55
N GLY A 12 -6.80 -8.08 -12.28
CA GLY A 12 -6.13 -7.05 -11.50
C GLY A 12 -6.04 -7.46 -10.04
N PHE A 13 -5.74 -6.47 -9.20
CA PHE A 13 -5.81 -6.60 -7.76
C PHE A 13 -6.58 -5.44 -7.15
N LEU A 14 -7.27 -5.69 -6.04
CA LEU A 14 -7.98 -4.70 -5.27
C LEU A 14 -7.29 -4.51 -3.93
N ILE A 15 -7.19 -3.27 -3.48
CA ILE A 15 -6.71 -2.90 -2.15
C ILE A 15 -7.64 -1.86 -1.54
N PRO A 16 -7.83 -1.87 -0.21
CA PRO A 16 -8.42 -0.73 0.47
C PRO A 16 -7.59 0.54 0.22
N LEU A 17 -8.24 1.69 0.12
CA LEU A 17 -7.55 2.99 0.12
C LEU A 17 -7.06 3.28 1.54
N ASP A 18 -5.84 2.81 1.84
CA ASP A 18 -5.08 3.08 3.07
C ASP A 18 -3.77 3.83 2.70
N PRO A 19 -2.95 4.29 3.67
CA PRO A 19 -1.64 4.85 3.34
C PRO A 19 -0.73 3.72 2.88
N PHE A 20 -0.30 3.78 1.63
CA PHE A 20 0.68 2.86 1.06
C PHE A 20 1.58 3.61 0.10
N ARG A 21 2.84 3.17 -0.02
CA ARG A 21 3.75 3.74 -1.02
C ARG A 21 3.46 3.09 -2.37
N VAL A 22 3.01 3.90 -3.32
CA VAL A 22 2.66 3.45 -4.67
C VAL A 22 3.92 2.96 -5.42
N SER A 23 5.05 3.64 -5.18
CA SER A 23 6.38 3.27 -5.63
C SER A 23 6.79 1.87 -5.15
N HIS A 24 6.46 1.50 -3.91
CA HIS A 24 6.78 0.17 -3.37
C HIS A 24 5.96 -0.92 -4.06
N ILE A 25 4.67 -0.68 -4.33
CA ILE A 25 3.83 -1.63 -5.09
C ILE A 25 4.40 -1.83 -6.49
N ALA A 26 4.79 -0.74 -7.16
CA ALA A 26 5.40 -0.80 -8.50
C ALA A 26 6.76 -1.52 -8.46
N ALA A 27 7.60 -1.24 -7.47
CA ALA A 27 8.91 -1.89 -7.31
C ALA A 27 8.77 -3.40 -7.09
N VAL A 28 7.87 -3.84 -6.21
CA VAL A 28 7.60 -5.28 -5.96
C VAL A 28 7.11 -5.97 -7.24
N ALA A 29 6.18 -5.33 -7.97
CA ALA A 29 5.70 -5.87 -9.24
C ALA A 29 6.83 -5.98 -10.27
N ALA A 30 7.64 -4.94 -10.40
CA ALA A 30 8.76 -4.88 -11.33
C ALA A 30 9.81 -5.96 -11.02
N GLU A 31 10.21 -6.09 -9.75
CA GLU A 31 11.19 -7.08 -9.30
C GLU A 31 10.76 -8.50 -9.66
N LEU A 32 9.51 -8.86 -9.35
CA LEU A 32 8.99 -10.19 -9.65
C LEU A 32 8.87 -10.44 -11.16
N LEU A 33 8.42 -9.45 -11.94
CA LEU A 33 8.34 -9.58 -13.39
C LEU A 33 9.72 -9.73 -14.03
N VAL A 34 10.70 -8.96 -13.58
CA VAL A 34 12.10 -9.05 -14.03
C VAL A 34 12.70 -10.40 -13.65
N SER A 35 12.44 -10.91 -12.44
CA SER A 35 12.91 -12.23 -12.00
C SER A 35 12.42 -13.37 -12.90
N LYS A 36 11.27 -13.17 -13.55
CA LYS A 36 10.66 -14.09 -14.53
C LYS A 36 11.06 -13.78 -15.98
N ALA A 37 12.05 -12.91 -16.19
CA ALA A 37 12.52 -12.45 -17.50
C ALA A 37 11.41 -11.86 -18.38
N ARG A 38 10.40 -11.23 -17.77
CA ARG A 38 9.36 -10.50 -18.51
C ARG A 38 9.91 -9.14 -18.95
N ASN A 39 9.51 -8.69 -20.14
CA ASN A 39 9.84 -7.35 -20.62
C ASN A 39 8.93 -6.32 -19.93
N ILE A 40 9.51 -5.43 -19.14
CA ILE A 40 8.78 -4.38 -18.41
C ILE A 40 9.03 -2.96 -18.96
N ASN A 41 9.71 -2.83 -20.10
CA ASN A 41 10.16 -1.53 -20.62
C ASN A 41 9.03 -0.54 -20.91
N ASP A 42 7.85 -1.04 -21.25
CA ASP A 42 6.62 -0.26 -21.47
C ASP A 42 5.54 -0.57 -20.42
N ALA A 43 5.89 -1.30 -19.36
CA ALA A 43 4.92 -1.76 -18.38
C ALA A 43 4.58 -0.66 -17.38
N MET A 44 3.28 -0.46 -17.16
CA MET A 44 2.73 0.54 -16.25
C MET A 44 1.90 -0.14 -15.18
N LEU A 45 2.07 0.26 -13.92
CA LEU A 45 1.09 0.04 -12.87
C LEU A 45 0.06 1.16 -12.92
N VAL A 46 -1.19 0.80 -13.22
CA VAL A 46 -2.33 1.72 -13.23
C VAL A 46 -3.18 1.45 -12.01
N LEU A 47 -3.33 2.45 -11.14
CA LEU A 47 -4.20 2.38 -9.97
C LEU A 47 -5.39 3.32 -10.18
N THR A 48 -6.60 2.80 -10.07
CA THR A 48 -7.85 3.57 -10.18
C THR A 48 -8.69 3.37 -8.92
N ARG A 49 -9.06 4.47 -8.24
CA ARG A 49 -9.95 4.41 -7.08
C ARG A 49 -11.41 4.32 -7.50
N HIS A 50 -12.18 3.50 -6.80
CA HIS A 50 -13.63 3.43 -6.96
C HIS A 50 -14.29 4.79 -6.67
N PRO A 51 -15.22 5.29 -7.51
CA PRO A 51 -15.82 6.62 -7.31
C PRO A 51 -16.57 6.80 -5.98
N GLN A 52 -17.08 5.71 -5.42
CA GLN A 52 -17.97 5.73 -4.24
C GLN A 52 -17.47 4.88 -3.07
N ALA A 53 -16.39 4.11 -3.26
CA ALA A 53 -15.90 3.16 -2.26
C ALA A 53 -14.41 3.42 -1.96
N GLN A 54 -13.97 3.04 -0.77
CA GLN A 54 -12.56 3.15 -0.37
C GLN A 54 -11.75 1.95 -0.89
N LEU A 55 -11.86 1.69 -2.18
CA LEU A 55 -11.20 0.58 -2.88
C LEU A 55 -10.43 1.13 -4.08
N VAL A 56 -9.23 0.61 -4.29
CA VAL A 56 -8.38 0.91 -5.44
C VAL A 56 -8.21 -0.38 -6.24
N LEU A 57 -8.45 -0.29 -7.54
CA LEU A 57 -8.15 -1.32 -8.51
C LEU A 57 -6.78 -1.05 -9.13
N GLY A 58 -5.86 -1.98 -8.94
CA GLY A 58 -4.58 -2.00 -9.62
C GLY A 58 -4.59 -2.94 -10.83
N ARG A 59 -4.03 -2.47 -11.94
CA ARG A 59 -3.79 -3.23 -13.16
C ARG A 59 -2.37 -3.00 -13.63
N ILE A 60 -1.78 -4.01 -14.25
CA ILE A 60 -0.53 -3.86 -14.99
C ILE A 60 -0.93 -3.78 -16.45
N GLU A 61 -0.41 -2.78 -17.16
CA GLU A 61 -0.63 -2.53 -18.58
C GLU A 61 0.71 -2.53 -19.31
N GLY A 62 0.68 -2.70 -20.64
CA GLY A 62 1.88 -2.79 -21.49
C GLY A 62 2.09 -4.18 -22.09
N SER A 63 3.16 -4.32 -22.88
CA SER A 63 3.48 -5.57 -23.60
C SER A 63 3.67 -6.79 -22.70
N VAL A 64 3.96 -6.57 -21.42
CA VAL A 64 4.14 -7.61 -20.39
C VAL A 64 2.92 -8.51 -20.20
N VAL A 65 1.72 -8.01 -20.51
CA VAL A 65 0.43 -8.72 -20.36
C VAL A 65 0.09 -9.55 -21.60
N ASP A 66 0.76 -9.29 -22.73
CA ASP A 66 0.55 -9.99 -24.02
C ASP A 66 -0.92 -10.02 -24.48
N GLY A 67 -1.70 -8.99 -24.13
CA GLY A 67 -3.12 -8.89 -24.48
C GLY A 67 -4.03 -9.92 -23.77
N ASP A 68 -3.51 -10.75 -22.87
CA ASP A 68 -4.29 -11.73 -22.10
C ASP A 68 -4.14 -11.48 -20.59
N PRO A 69 -4.94 -10.56 -20.01
CA PRO A 69 -4.88 -10.26 -18.59
C PRO A 69 -5.23 -11.47 -17.71
N THR A 70 -6.07 -12.38 -18.20
CA THR A 70 -6.45 -13.59 -17.47
C THR A 70 -5.25 -14.53 -17.32
N ALA A 71 -4.55 -14.80 -18.42
CA ALA A 71 -3.34 -15.62 -18.39
C ALA A 71 -2.23 -14.95 -17.56
N PHE A 72 -2.03 -13.63 -17.73
CA PHE A 72 -1.04 -12.87 -16.98
C PHE A 72 -1.24 -12.99 -15.46
N TRP A 73 -2.42 -12.68 -14.94
CA TRP A 73 -2.66 -12.72 -13.49
C TRP A 73 -2.63 -14.15 -12.93
N ARG A 74 -3.03 -15.15 -13.72
CA ARG A 74 -2.91 -16.56 -13.33
C ARG A 74 -1.44 -16.99 -13.17
N GLU A 75 -0.56 -16.56 -14.07
CA GLU A 75 0.87 -16.90 -14.04
C GLU A 75 1.68 -16.06 -13.04
N ASN A 76 1.09 -14.97 -12.55
CA ASN A 76 1.76 -13.98 -11.70
C ASN A 76 1.03 -13.70 -10.38
N ALA A 77 0.38 -14.72 -9.81
CA ALA A 77 -0.34 -14.59 -8.53
C ALA A 77 0.58 -14.27 -7.34
N ASP A 78 1.85 -14.66 -7.44
CA ASP A 78 2.92 -14.31 -6.50
C ASP A 78 3.17 -12.81 -6.38
N ILE A 79 2.87 -12.02 -7.41
CA ILE A 79 2.92 -10.54 -7.33
C ILE A 79 2.04 -10.03 -6.22
N VAL A 80 0.80 -10.52 -6.13
CA VAL A 80 -0.16 -10.09 -5.10
C VAL A 80 0.25 -10.56 -3.71
N VAL A 81 0.85 -11.75 -3.61
CA VAL A 81 1.38 -12.26 -2.35
C VAL A 81 2.50 -11.35 -1.84
N ALA A 82 3.46 -10.98 -2.69
CA ALA A 82 4.54 -10.08 -2.33
C ALA A 82 4.04 -8.66 -2.03
N MET A 83 3.13 -8.11 -2.85
CA MET A 83 2.50 -6.81 -2.58
C MET A 83 1.84 -6.78 -1.19
N SER A 84 1.24 -7.89 -0.77
CA SER A 84 0.58 -7.99 0.54
C SER A 84 1.54 -7.89 1.74
N GLN A 85 2.86 -8.00 1.54
CA GLN A 85 3.87 -7.79 2.59
C GLN A 85 4.08 -6.30 2.88
N VAL A 86 4.07 -5.46 1.84
CA VAL A 86 4.29 -4.02 1.95
C VAL A 86 3.00 -3.22 2.13
N LEU A 87 1.85 -3.88 2.00
CA LEU A 87 0.54 -3.28 2.17
C LEU A 87 -0.02 -3.54 3.56
N PRO A 88 -0.70 -2.56 4.17
CA PRO A 88 -1.25 -2.74 5.50
C PRO A 88 -2.32 -3.85 5.48
N ARG A 89 -3.28 -3.76 4.57
CA ARG A 89 -4.45 -4.64 4.54
C ARG A 89 -4.36 -5.72 3.47
N GLN A 90 -5.41 -6.54 3.41
CA GLN A 90 -5.60 -7.59 2.43
C GLN A 90 -5.53 -7.03 1.00
N VAL A 91 -4.93 -7.82 0.12
CA VAL A 91 -4.86 -7.60 -1.32
C VAL A 91 -5.66 -8.69 -1.99
N PHE A 92 -6.60 -8.31 -2.85
CA PHE A 92 -7.50 -9.24 -3.53
C PHE A 92 -7.14 -9.31 -5.01
N MET A 93 -6.42 -10.33 -5.44
CA MET A 93 -6.24 -10.63 -6.85
C MET A 93 -7.54 -11.18 -7.43
N TYR A 94 -7.83 -10.85 -8.68
CA TYR A 94 -8.86 -11.54 -9.45
C TYR A 94 -8.52 -11.62 -10.94
N TYR A 95 -9.13 -12.58 -11.62
CA TYR A 95 -9.23 -12.57 -13.07
C TYR A 95 -10.54 -13.22 -13.53
N VAL A 96 -11.03 -12.75 -14.67
CA VAL A 96 -12.27 -13.19 -15.30
C VAL A 96 -12.00 -13.38 -16.79
N GLN A 97 -12.43 -14.52 -17.31
CA GLN A 97 -12.64 -14.80 -18.72
C GLN A 97 -14.09 -15.26 -18.85
N SER A 98 -14.97 -14.41 -19.39
CA SER A 98 -16.40 -14.69 -19.52
C SER A 98 -16.77 -15.31 -20.87
N ALA A 99 -15.94 -15.10 -21.90
CA ALA A 99 -16.15 -15.63 -23.25
C ALA A 99 -14.87 -16.20 -23.88
N PRO A 100 -14.99 -17.25 -24.73
CA PRO A 100 -16.21 -17.99 -25.03
C PRO A 100 -16.70 -18.82 -23.81
N PRO A 101 -18.00 -19.16 -23.69
CA PRO A 101 -18.53 -19.84 -22.50
C PRO A 101 -17.86 -21.18 -22.17
N ALA A 102 -17.41 -21.92 -23.19
CA ALA A 102 -16.67 -23.17 -23.04
C ALA A 102 -15.29 -22.99 -22.38
N GLU A 103 -14.76 -21.77 -22.41
CA GLU A 103 -13.49 -21.38 -21.78
C GLU A 103 -13.70 -20.45 -20.58
N ARG A 104 -14.95 -20.31 -20.10
CA ARG A 104 -15.25 -19.41 -18.97
C ARG A 104 -14.42 -19.81 -17.75
N ARG A 105 -13.75 -18.82 -17.17
CA ARG A 105 -12.89 -18.99 -15.99
C ARG A 105 -12.96 -17.75 -15.11
N GLU A 106 -13.07 -17.96 -13.81
CA GLU A 106 -13.03 -16.89 -12.81
C GLU A 106 -12.22 -17.38 -11.62
N ALA A 107 -11.32 -16.56 -11.12
CA ALA A 107 -10.63 -16.88 -9.87
C ALA A 107 -10.37 -15.62 -9.06
N PHE A 108 -10.21 -15.82 -7.77
CA PHE A 108 -9.65 -14.81 -6.88
C PHE A 108 -8.62 -15.43 -5.93
N LEU A 109 -7.77 -14.56 -5.41
CA LEU A 109 -6.83 -14.87 -4.34
C LEU A 109 -6.79 -13.69 -3.38
N VAL A 110 -6.90 -13.94 -2.09
CA VAL A 110 -6.80 -12.95 -1.02
C VAL A 110 -5.50 -13.21 -0.28
N ALA A 111 -4.62 -12.21 -0.23
CA ALA A 111 -3.35 -12.28 0.50
C ALA A 111 -3.23 -11.16 1.53
N GLN A 112 -2.53 -11.42 2.61
CA GLN A 112 -2.17 -10.43 3.63
C GLN A 112 -0.84 -10.84 4.28
N ARG A 113 0.09 -9.90 4.44
CA ARG A 113 1.39 -10.14 5.08
C ARG A 113 2.14 -11.34 4.47
N GLY A 114 2.16 -11.43 3.14
CA GLY A 114 2.82 -12.52 2.41
C GLY A 114 2.10 -13.88 2.48
N GLN A 115 0.91 -13.95 3.09
CA GLN A 115 0.16 -15.20 3.26
C GLN A 115 -1.12 -15.20 2.45
N VAL A 116 -1.40 -16.31 1.76
CA VAL A 116 -2.69 -16.54 1.10
C VAL A 116 -3.72 -16.93 2.16
N LEU A 117 -4.74 -16.10 2.31
CA LEU A 117 -5.83 -16.31 3.27
C LEU A 117 -6.99 -17.11 2.66
N ALA A 118 -7.27 -16.86 1.38
CA ALA A 118 -8.34 -17.51 0.64
C ALA A 118 -8.02 -17.52 -0.85
N ALA A 119 -8.46 -18.57 -1.55
CA ALA A 119 -8.43 -18.63 -3.01
C ALA A 119 -9.55 -19.55 -3.49
N ASP A 120 -10.16 -19.21 -4.61
CA ASP A 120 -11.14 -20.05 -5.29
C ASP A 120 -11.00 -19.86 -6.80
N GLU A 121 -11.17 -20.95 -7.56
CA GLU A 121 -11.06 -20.97 -9.01
C GLU A 121 -12.19 -21.79 -9.63
N GLY A 122 -12.96 -21.14 -10.49
CA GLY A 122 -14.05 -21.69 -11.27
C GLY A 122 -13.63 -21.79 -12.72
N SER A 123 -13.97 -22.92 -13.34
CA SER A 123 -13.78 -23.19 -14.76
C SER A 123 -15.00 -23.91 -15.30
N ALA A 124 -15.28 -23.77 -16.60
CA ALA A 124 -16.47 -24.32 -17.24
C ALA A 124 -16.63 -25.84 -17.06
N ASP A 125 -15.54 -26.59 -16.89
CA ASP A 125 -15.52 -28.04 -16.64
C ASP A 125 -15.78 -28.42 -15.17
N ARG A 126 -15.57 -27.49 -14.23
CA ARG A 126 -15.72 -27.72 -12.78
C ARG A 126 -17.00 -27.14 -12.19
N GLN A 127 -17.61 -26.16 -12.87
CA GLN A 127 -18.86 -25.56 -12.44
C GLN A 127 -20.06 -26.34 -12.94
N THR A 128 -21.09 -26.45 -12.09
CA THR A 128 -22.38 -27.02 -12.50
C THR A 128 -22.98 -26.14 -13.60
N PRO A 129 -23.47 -26.71 -14.72
CA PRO A 129 -24.12 -25.93 -15.77
C PRO A 129 -25.27 -25.09 -15.19
N GLY A 130 -25.27 -23.77 -15.43
CA GLY A 130 -26.26 -22.84 -14.90
C GLY A 130 -25.97 -22.31 -13.49
N SER A 131 -24.81 -22.62 -12.90
CA SER A 131 -24.37 -22.02 -11.64
C SER A 131 -24.17 -20.50 -11.77
N GLU A 132 -24.92 -19.74 -10.99
CA GLU A 132 -24.78 -18.28 -10.86
C GLU A 132 -23.61 -17.89 -9.93
N ASN A 133 -23.07 -18.86 -9.19
CA ASN A 133 -22.14 -18.66 -8.08
C ASN A 133 -20.68 -18.83 -8.51
N TRP A 134 -20.22 -17.99 -9.44
CA TRP A 134 -18.82 -17.97 -9.85
C TRP A 134 -17.94 -17.26 -8.81
N PRO A 135 -16.65 -17.64 -8.66
CA PRO A 135 -15.80 -17.11 -7.59
C PRO A 135 -15.69 -15.58 -7.53
N VAL A 136 -15.51 -14.91 -8.68
CA VAL A 136 -15.36 -13.44 -8.67
C VAL A 136 -16.71 -12.77 -8.39
N HIS A 137 -17.82 -13.35 -8.82
CA HIS A 137 -19.16 -12.86 -8.46
C HIS A 137 -19.37 -12.89 -6.94
N LYS A 138 -19.01 -13.99 -6.26
CA LYS A 138 -19.08 -14.09 -4.79
C LYS A 138 -18.17 -13.07 -4.09
N LEU A 139 -16.96 -12.86 -4.61
CA LEU A 139 -16.05 -11.84 -4.08
C LEU A 139 -16.66 -10.44 -4.23
N CYS A 140 -17.20 -10.13 -5.40
CA CYS A 140 -17.90 -8.88 -5.67
C CYS A 140 -19.07 -8.65 -4.71
N GLU A 141 -19.90 -9.66 -4.43
CA GLU A 141 -20.98 -9.57 -3.43
C GLU A 141 -20.46 -9.21 -2.04
N GLN A 142 -19.35 -9.83 -1.59
CA GLN A 142 -18.73 -9.53 -0.29
C GLN A 142 -18.17 -8.11 -0.23
N LEU A 143 -17.55 -7.65 -1.32
CA LEU A 143 -16.97 -6.30 -1.44
C LEU A 143 -18.02 -5.23 -1.78
N ARG A 144 -19.27 -5.61 -2.02
CA ARG A 144 -20.36 -4.74 -2.48
C ARG A 144 -20.01 -4.02 -3.79
N LEU A 145 -19.45 -4.76 -4.74
CA LEU A 145 -19.10 -4.34 -6.09
C LEU A 145 -19.86 -5.20 -7.11
N SER A 146 -19.93 -4.74 -8.35
CA SER A 146 -20.34 -5.54 -9.50
C SER A 146 -19.14 -6.00 -10.32
N VAL A 147 -19.32 -7.10 -11.07
CA VAL A 147 -18.28 -7.59 -12.01
C VAL A 147 -18.08 -6.60 -13.15
N ASP A 148 -19.13 -5.89 -13.57
CA ASP A 148 -19.06 -4.87 -14.61
C ASP A 148 -18.21 -3.66 -14.18
N GLU A 149 -18.27 -3.25 -12.91
CA GLU A 149 -17.36 -2.23 -12.36
C GLU A 149 -15.90 -2.68 -12.40
N LEU A 150 -15.63 -3.95 -12.10
CA LEU A 150 -14.29 -4.54 -12.23
C LEU A 150 -13.85 -4.60 -13.68
N ALA A 151 -14.74 -4.95 -14.62
CA ALA A 151 -14.45 -5.00 -16.04
C ALA A 151 -14.14 -3.60 -16.60
N GLY A 152 -15.00 -2.62 -16.26
CA GLY A 152 -14.88 -1.21 -16.62
C GLY A 152 -13.75 -0.45 -15.94
N GLY A 153 -13.04 -1.09 -14.99
CA GLY A 153 -11.85 -0.52 -14.38
C GLY A 153 -12.14 0.66 -13.45
N PHE A 154 -13.31 0.69 -12.79
CA PHE A 154 -13.77 1.83 -11.97
C PHE A 154 -13.83 3.16 -12.74
N ALA A 155 -14.45 3.13 -13.92
CA ALA A 155 -14.63 4.30 -14.78
C ALA A 155 -15.12 5.56 -14.02
N GLY A 156 -14.48 6.70 -14.30
CA GLY A 156 -14.75 7.97 -13.60
C GLY A 156 -13.99 8.15 -12.28
N GLY A 157 -13.31 7.11 -11.81
CA GLY A 157 -12.45 7.13 -10.64
C GLY A 157 -11.14 7.91 -10.85
N PRO A 158 -10.58 8.55 -9.80
CA PRO A 158 -9.24 9.08 -9.83
C PRO A 158 -8.22 7.98 -10.18
N THR A 159 -7.28 8.28 -11.08
CA THR A 159 -6.35 7.31 -11.64
C THR A 159 -4.93 7.84 -11.62
N VAL A 160 -3.97 7.02 -11.22
CA VAL A 160 -2.53 7.27 -11.33
C VAL A 160 -1.86 6.18 -12.14
N GLN A 161 -0.75 6.51 -12.78
CA GLN A 161 0.04 5.59 -13.59
C GLN A 161 1.52 5.70 -13.21
N ILE A 162 2.14 4.56 -12.97
CA ILE A 162 3.50 4.46 -12.46
C ILE A 162 4.29 3.52 -13.38
N PRO A 163 5.41 3.96 -13.97
CA PRO A 163 6.24 3.06 -14.75
C PRO A 163 6.84 1.99 -13.84
N LEU A 164 6.83 0.74 -14.30
CA LEU A 164 7.51 -0.34 -13.57
C LEU A 164 9.03 -0.25 -13.72
N ILE A 165 9.52 0.42 -14.76
CA ILE A 165 10.93 0.76 -14.89
C ILE A 165 11.23 2.03 -14.09
N ASP A 166 12.14 1.92 -13.12
CA ASP A 166 12.57 3.01 -12.24
C ASP A 166 11.38 3.81 -11.66
N PRO A 167 10.61 3.22 -10.71
CA PRO A 167 9.40 3.81 -10.16
C PRO A 167 9.68 4.98 -9.19
N ALA A 168 10.51 5.94 -9.61
CA ALA A 168 10.79 7.17 -8.90
C ALA A 168 9.63 8.16 -9.08
N VAL A 169 8.59 7.96 -8.29
CA VAL A 169 7.39 8.83 -8.25
C VAL A 169 7.25 9.51 -6.90
N ASP A 170 6.59 10.67 -6.89
CA ASP A 170 6.15 11.31 -5.65
C ASP A 170 4.93 10.55 -5.11
N ASP A 171 5.17 9.62 -4.18
CA ASP A 171 4.14 8.80 -3.54
C ASP A 171 3.02 9.64 -2.91
N GLN A 172 3.39 10.79 -2.32
CA GLN A 172 2.43 11.68 -1.70
C GLN A 172 1.50 12.29 -2.74
N ALA A 173 2.06 12.79 -3.85
CA ALA A 173 1.26 13.32 -4.95
C ALA A 173 0.32 12.26 -5.54
N MET A 174 0.80 11.01 -5.71
CA MET A 174 0.01 9.92 -6.28
C MET A 174 -1.14 9.47 -5.35
N LEU A 175 -0.89 9.35 -4.05
CA LEU A 175 -1.94 9.05 -3.07
C LEU A 175 -2.98 10.19 -3.00
N MET A 176 -2.53 11.44 -3.08
CA MET A 176 -3.42 12.61 -3.10
C MET A 176 -4.30 12.63 -4.36
N GLU A 177 -3.75 12.29 -5.53
CA GLU A 177 -4.53 12.12 -6.76
C GLU A 177 -5.58 11.02 -6.57
N LEU A 178 -5.21 9.85 -6.03
CA LEU A 178 -6.15 8.77 -5.75
C LEU A 178 -7.24 9.17 -4.73
N ALA A 179 -6.89 9.94 -3.71
CA ALA A 179 -7.82 10.39 -2.67
C ALA A 179 -8.74 11.53 -3.14
N SER A 180 -8.44 12.17 -4.28
CA SER A 180 -9.22 13.27 -4.83
C SER A 180 -10.67 12.87 -5.17
N PRO A 181 -11.63 13.81 -5.19
CA PRO A 181 -13.00 13.52 -5.60
C PRO A 181 -13.07 13.04 -7.06
N PRO A 182 -14.05 12.20 -7.42
CA PRO A 182 -14.22 11.71 -8.79
C PRO A 182 -14.37 12.87 -9.78
N ARG A 183 -13.74 12.77 -10.95
CA ARG A 183 -13.90 13.79 -12.01
C ARG A 183 -15.26 13.60 -12.68
N GLU A 184 -16.01 14.68 -12.85
CA GLU A 184 -17.28 14.62 -13.58
C GLU A 184 -17.05 14.14 -15.03
N PRO A 185 -17.85 13.18 -15.54
CA PRO A 185 -17.72 12.72 -16.92
C PRO A 185 -18.04 13.87 -17.88
N GLY A 186 -17.00 14.39 -18.54
CA GLY A 186 -17.11 15.51 -19.50
C GLY A 186 -16.19 16.70 -19.22
N ALA A 187 -15.48 16.73 -18.09
CA ALA A 187 -14.47 17.75 -17.84
C ALA A 187 -13.21 17.48 -18.68
N ALA A 188 -12.98 18.29 -19.71
CA ALA A 188 -11.72 18.30 -20.45
C ALA A 188 -10.54 18.56 -19.48
N PRO A 189 -9.35 17.98 -19.72
CA PRO A 189 -8.19 18.23 -18.88
C PRO A 189 -7.89 19.73 -18.85
N ALA A 190 -7.75 20.28 -17.64
CA ALA A 190 -7.28 21.64 -17.46
C ALA A 190 -5.87 21.76 -18.06
N PRO A 191 -5.59 22.77 -18.91
CA PRO A 191 -4.28 22.93 -19.50
C PRO A 191 -3.30 23.54 -18.48
N GLY A 192 -2.23 22.80 -18.17
CA GLY A 192 -1.08 23.22 -17.36
C GLY A 192 -0.93 22.34 -16.11
N GLN A 193 0.08 21.49 -15.97
CA GLN A 193 1.51 21.77 -16.17
C GLN A 193 2.20 20.60 -16.89
N ALA A 194 2.45 20.79 -18.18
CA ALA A 194 3.54 20.09 -18.86
C ALA A 194 4.82 20.93 -18.68
N GLY A 195 5.88 20.30 -18.17
CA GLY A 195 7.24 20.84 -18.09
C GLY A 195 7.99 20.09 -16.99
N GLN A 196 9.09 19.39 -17.24
CA GLN A 196 10.17 19.74 -18.15
C GLN A 196 10.82 18.48 -18.74
N ALA A 197 10.68 18.29 -20.05
CA ALA A 197 11.66 17.55 -20.84
C ALA A 197 12.70 18.55 -21.36
N ALA A 198 13.96 18.34 -21.01
CA ALA A 198 15.09 19.11 -21.53
C ALA A 198 15.38 18.74 -23.02
N PRO A 199 15.98 19.66 -23.80
CA PRO A 199 15.80 19.72 -25.24
C PRO A 199 16.77 18.88 -26.08
N SER A 200 16.26 18.60 -27.27
CA SER A 200 16.78 17.92 -28.46
C SER A 200 18.18 18.29 -28.96
N GLY A 201 18.85 17.29 -29.56
CA GLY A 201 19.39 17.42 -30.91
C GLY A 201 20.64 16.58 -31.19
N HIS A 202 20.58 15.62 -32.11
CA HIS A 202 21.22 15.71 -33.45
C HIS A 202 20.77 14.55 -34.35
N GLN A 203 20.69 14.88 -35.65
CA GLN A 203 20.04 14.16 -36.74
C GLN A 203 20.83 12.99 -37.34
N ALA A 204 20.03 12.08 -37.94
CA ALA A 204 20.20 11.39 -39.23
C ALA A 204 21.24 10.27 -39.38
N GLY A 205 20.76 9.13 -39.90
CA GLY A 205 21.59 8.27 -40.74
C GLY A 205 21.22 6.79 -40.87
N GLN A 206 20.29 6.50 -41.79
CA GLN A 206 20.27 5.35 -42.71
C GLN A 206 19.86 3.92 -42.27
N ALA A 207 19.21 3.30 -43.27
CA ALA A 207 18.58 2.00 -43.34
C ALA A 207 19.54 0.79 -43.40
N GLY A 208 19.01 -0.35 -42.97
CA GLY A 208 19.20 -1.64 -43.67
C GLY A 208 20.12 -2.65 -42.98
N GLN A 209 19.56 -3.73 -42.43
CA GLN A 209 19.66 -5.10 -42.96
C GLN A 209 19.26 -6.16 -41.93
N ALA A 210 18.81 -7.27 -42.49
CA ALA A 210 18.18 -8.41 -41.86
C ALA A 210 19.14 -9.28 -41.03
N GLY A 211 18.56 -9.90 -39.99
CA GLY A 211 18.70 -11.33 -39.70
C GLY A 211 20.06 -11.84 -39.24
N GLN A 212 20.14 -12.20 -37.96
CA GLN A 212 20.83 -13.43 -37.56
C GLN A 212 20.26 -13.99 -36.25
N ALA A 213 19.96 -15.28 -36.30
CA ALA A 213 19.40 -16.09 -35.24
C ALA A 213 20.31 -16.14 -34.00
N GLY A 214 19.77 -15.72 -32.86
CA GLY A 214 20.36 -15.93 -31.54
C GLY A 214 19.79 -17.21 -30.92
N GLN A 215 20.68 -18.15 -30.62
CA GLN A 215 20.42 -19.48 -30.08
C GLN A 215 19.61 -19.44 -28.77
N ALA A 216 18.63 -20.32 -28.65
CA ALA A 216 17.89 -20.55 -27.41
C ALA A 216 18.83 -21.07 -26.32
N ALA A 217 18.88 -20.37 -25.19
CA ALA A 217 19.58 -20.80 -23.99
C ALA A 217 18.90 -22.06 -23.39
N PRO A 218 19.66 -22.98 -22.78
CA PRO A 218 19.11 -24.22 -22.26
C PRO A 218 18.19 -23.94 -21.07
N ALA A 219 17.01 -24.57 -21.07
CA ALA A 219 16.03 -24.49 -20.00
C ALA A 219 16.66 -24.90 -18.66
N ARG A 220 16.59 -24.01 -17.66
CA ARG A 220 16.97 -24.36 -16.28
C ARG A 220 16.02 -25.44 -15.74
N PRO A 221 16.53 -26.39 -14.95
CA PRO A 221 15.71 -27.47 -14.41
C PRO A 221 14.58 -26.91 -13.54
N LYS A 222 13.35 -27.40 -13.78
CA LYS A 222 12.15 -27.05 -13.01
C LYS A 222 12.36 -27.52 -11.56
N LEU A 223 12.53 -26.57 -10.64
CA LEU A 223 12.55 -26.83 -9.20
C LEU A 223 11.28 -27.59 -8.81
N SER A 224 11.44 -28.64 -8.02
CA SER A 224 10.33 -29.47 -7.57
C SER A 224 9.46 -28.72 -6.55
N VAL A 225 8.17 -29.04 -6.49
CA VAL A 225 7.21 -28.46 -5.52
C VAL A 225 7.71 -28.60 -4.07
N SER A 226 8.45 -29.66 -3.76
CA SER A 226 9.08 -29.87 -2.46
C SER A 226 10.25 -28.93 -2.16
N GLU A 227 11.00 -28.50 -3.16
CA GLU A 227 12.09 -27.53 -2.99
C GLU A 227 11.55 -26.11 -2.86
N ASP A 228 10.46 -25.80 -3.58
CA ASP A 228 9.76 -24.51 -3.46
C ASP A 228 9.13 -24.33 -2.08
N LEU A 229 8.52 -25.38 -1.50
CA LEU A 229 7.99 -25.34 -0.13
C LEU A 229 9.09 -25.11 0.92
N LYS A 230 10.25 -25.78 0.78
CA LYS A 230 11.39 -25.58 1.67
C LYS A 230 11.98 -24.18 1.55
N ARG A 231 12.03 -23.61 0.34
CA ARG A 231 12.49 -22.23 0.12
C ARG A 231 11.56 -21.24 0.80
N ARG A 232 10.24 -21.40 0.67
CA ARG A 232 9.24 -20.54 1.33
C ARG A 232 9.29 -20.63 2.85
N GLU A 233 9.52 -21.82 3.40
CA GLU A 233 9.69 -22.00 4.84
C GLU A 233 10.98 -21.34 5.35
N GLN A 234 12.07 -21.43 4.59
CA GLN A 234 13.32 -20.72 4.89
C GLN A 234 13.17 -19.21 4.77
N GLU A 235 12.47 -18.69 3.75
CA GLU A 235 12.16 -17.28 3.58
C GLU A 235 11.31 -16.76 4.75
N LYS A 236 10.29 -17.51 5.17
CA LYS A 236 9.45 -17.15 6.32
C LYS A 236 10.25 -17.11 7.64
N VAL A 237 11.11 -18.09 7.88
CA VAL A 237 11.98 -18.10 9.06
C VAL A 237 12.96 -16.94 9.02
N ALA A 238 13.50 -16.59 7.85
CA ALA A 238 14.38 -15.44 7.68
C ALA A 238 13.64 -14.11 7.92
N GLU A 239 12.42 -13.97 7.42
CA GLU A 239 11.56 -12.79 7.63
C GLU A 239 11.15 -12.63 9.09
N GLU A 240 10.73 -13.71 9.75
CA GLU A 240 10.42 -13.70 11.19
C GLU A 240 11.67 -13.36 12.02
N ALA A 241 12.84 -13.86 11.63
CA ALA A 241 14.11 -13.53 12.28
C ALA A 241 14.51 -12.06 12.06
N GLU A 242 14.28 -11.51 10.87
CA GLU A 242 14.52 -10.10 10.58
C GLU A 242 13.55 -9.19 11.33
N GLN A 243 12.27 -9.54 11.39
CA GLN A 243 11.28 -8.79 12.17
C GLN A 243 11.60 -8.84 13.66
N GLN A 244 12.02 -9.99 14.19
CA GLN A 244 12.48 -10.11 15.57
C GLN A 244 13.75 -9.30 15.81
N ARG A 245 14.70 -9.29 14.88
CA ARG A 245 15.90 -8.44 14.96
C ARG A 245 15.52 -6.97 15.01
N ARG A 246 14.61 -6.53 14.13
CA ARG A 246 14.11 -5.17 14.07
C ARG A 246 13.39 -4.77 15.36
N ALA A 247 12.55 -5.64 15.91
CA ALA A 247 11.90 -5.41 17.20
C ALA A 247 12.93 -5.25 18.33
N GLN A 248 13.94 -6.13 18.40
CA GLN A 248 15.01 -6.04 19.40
C GLN A 248 15.85 -4.76 19.28
N GLU A 249 16.13 -4.31 18.05
CA GLU A 249 16.81 -3.05 17.79
C GLU A 249 15.99 -1.86 18.31
N VAL A 250 14.68 -1.85 18.03
CA VAL A 250 13.77 -0.80 18.46
C VAL A 250 13.56 -0.79 19.97
N GLU A 251 13.59 -1.94 20.62
CA GLU A 251 13.51 -2.09 22.09
C GLU A 251 14.79 -1.67 22.82
N SER A 252 15.88 -1.35 22.11
CA SER A 252 17.12 -0.90 22.73
C SER A 252 17.12 0.61 22.96
N ASP A 253 17.18 1.02 24.23
CA ASP A 253 17.33 2.43 24.68
C ASP A 253 16.27 3.39 24.10
N VAL A 254 14.99 3.07 24.35
CA VAL A 254 13.85 3.85 23.84
C VAL A 254 13.76 5.21 24.56
N PRO A 255 13.93 6.36 23.87
CA PRO A 255 13.72 7.67 24.49
C PRO A 255 12.30 7.81 25.02
N TYR A 256 12.13 8.51 26.14
CA TYR A 256 10.83 8.65 26.77
C TYR A 256 10.69 9.96 27.55
N ALA A 257 9.43 10.33 27.81
CA ALA A 257 9.04 11.40 28.72
C ALA A 257 7.96 10.88 29.67
N ILE A 258 7.99 11.32 30.92
CA ILE A 258 7.01 10.96 31.94
C ILE A 258 6.25 12.20 32.37
N ASP A 259 4.92 12.06 32.50
CA ASP A 259 4.05 13.08 33.05
C ASP A 259 2.94 12.47 33.93
N GLU A 260 1.93 13.29 34.22
CA GLU A 260 0.83 12.90 35.08
C GLU A 260 0.02 11.73 34.50
N LEU A 261 -0.16 11.68 33.17
CA LEU A 261 -0.92 10.64 32.47
C LEU A 261 -0.17 9.31 32.34
N GLY A 262 1.16 9.35 32.36
CA GLY A 262 1.99 8.14 32.27
C GLY A 262 3.31 8.40 31.57
N ILE A 263 3.68 7.47 30.69
CA ILE A 263 4.93 7.52 29.93
C ILE A 263 4.61 7.66 28.44
N VAL A 264 5.32 8.54 27.75
CA VAL A 264 5.33 8.60 26.28
C VAL A 264 6.70 8.12 25.81
N SER A 265 6.71 7.07 25.02
CA SER A 265 7.89 6.44 24.45
C SER A 265 8.10 6.89 23.01
N CYS A 266 9.35 6.89 22.56
CA CYS A 266 9.72 7.25 21.21
C CYS A 266 10.54 6.10 20.57
N PRO A 267 9.89 4.95 20.29
CA PRO A 267 10.60 3.84 19.66
C PRO A 267 11.09 4.27 18.27
N GLY A 268 12.28 3.80 17.87
CA GLY A 268 12.89 4.07 16.57
C GLY A 268 12.20 3.35 15.40
N ALA A 269 10.88 3.43 15.33
CA ALA A 269 9.99 2.76 14.38
C ALA A 269 9.09 3.76 13.64
N GLU A 270 8.57 3.34 12.50
CA GLU A 270 7.65 4.13 11.67
C GLU A 270 6.18 3.85 11.98
N LEU A 271 5.28 4.78 11.63
CA LEU A 271 3.81 4.56 11.70
C LEU A 271 3.36 3.30 10.92
N SER A 272 4.13 2.92 9.89
CA SER A 272 3.91 1.74 9.05
C SER A 272 4.24 0.41 9.75
N GLU A 273 4.88 0.43 10.93
CA GLU A 273 5.36 -0.73 11.71
C GLU A 273 4.49 -1.03 12.97
N PRO A 274 3.16 -1.27 12.83
CA PRO A 274 2.24 -1.34 13.97
C PRO A 274 2.51 -2.52 14.91
N ASP A 275 3.07 -3.62 14.40
CA ASP A 275 3.38 -4.79 15.23
C ASP A 275 4.53 -4.50 16.20
N ILE A 276 5.48 -3.64 15.82
CA ILE A 276 6.59 -3.17 16.66
C ILE A 276 6.11 -2.11 17.65
N LEU A 277 5.16 -1.27 17.25
CA LEU A 277 4.63 -0.19 18.08
C LEU A 277 3.61 -0.65 19.13
N ARG A 278 2.88 -1.73 18.85
CA ARG A 278 1.79 -2.23 19.70
C ARG A 278 2.14 -2.42 21.18
N PRO A 279 3.33 -2.94 21.56
CA PRO A 279 3.70 -3.05 22.97
C PRO A 279 3.75 -1.71 23.72
N PHE A 280 4.01 -0.62 23.01
CA PHE A 280 4.18 0.72 23.58
C PHE A 280 2.88 1.53 23.67
N ILE A 281 1.74 0.98 23.24
CA ILE A 281 0.43 1.64 23.31
C ILE A 281 -0.45 0.87 24.29
N VAL A 282 -0.47 1.33 25.54
CA VAL A 282 -1.16 0.68 26.65
C VAL A 282 -2.05 1.70 27.36
N SER A 283 -3.36 1.45 27.41
CA SER A 283 -4.32 2.37 28.04
C SER A 283 -4.24 2.41 29.57
N ALA A 284 -3.83 1.29 30.18
CA ALA A 284 -3.60 1.14 31.61
C ALA A 284 -2.53 0.07 31.81
N LEU A 285 -1.35 0.48 32.27
CA LEU A 285 -0.22 -0.40 32.49
C LEU A 285 -0.50 -1.38 33.63
N GLU A 286 -0.32 -2.67 33.34
CA GLU A 286 -0.41 -3.76 34.30
C GLU A 286 0.87 -4.59 34.21
N GLY A 287 1.66 -4.60 35.28
CA GLY A 287 2.94 -5.31 35.33
C GLY A 287 4.11 -4.51 34.77
N ASP A 288 5.03 -5.16 34.08
CA ASP A 288 6.27 -4.52 33.62
C ASP A 288 6.03 -3.51 32.50
N LEU A 289 6.93 -2.53 32.40
CA LEU A 289 6.97 -1.63 31.25
C LEU A 289 7.43 -2.38 29.98
N PRO A 290 7.03 -1.90 28.79
CA PRO A 290 7.59 -2.37 27.52
C PRO A 290 9.12 -2.41 27.53
N ALA A 291 9.71 -3.34 26.78
CA ALA A 291 11.15 -3.46 26.68
C ALA A 291 11.78 -2.15 26.17
N GLY A 292 12.96 -1.82 26.71
CA GLY A 292 13.64 -0.55 26.46
C GLY A 292 13.26 0.61 27.37
N LEU A 293 12.15 0.50 28.11
CA LEU A 293 11.71 1.52 29.06
C LEU A 293 12.25 1.27 30.49
N PRO A 294 12.35 2.32 31.34
CA PRO A 294 13.01 2.25 32.64
C PRO A 294 12.25 1.39 33.65
N ARG A 295 12.69 0.13 33.85
CA ARG A 295 12.03 -0.84 34.74
C ARG A 295 11.87 -0.37 36.19
N ASP A 296 12.77 0.49 36.68
CA ASP A 296 12.69 1.09 38.01
C ASP A 296 11.45 1.99 38.19
N ARG A 297 10.77 2.37 37.10
CA ARG A 297 9.55 3.19 37.11
C ARG A 297 8.26 2.39 37.01
N ALA A 298 8.32 1.08 36.77
CA ALA A 298 7.15 0.24 36.51
C ALA A 298 6.10 0.34 37.63
N GLU A 299 6.51 0.26 38.90
CA GLU A 299 5.58 0.37 40.03
C GLU A 299 4.87 1.74 40.09
N SER A 300 5.60 2.82 39.81
CA SER A 300 5.05 4.19 39.85
C SER A 300 4.11 4.52 38.69
N LEU A 301 4.14 3.71 37.62
CA LEU A 301 3.36 3.89 36.41
C LEU A 301 2.19 2.89 36.30
N GLN A 302 1.96 2.04 37.30
CA GLN A 302 0.82 1.13 37.29
C GLN A 302 -0.51 1.88 37.14
N GLY A 303 -1.40 1.36 36.29
CA GLY A 303 -2.69 1.96 35.94
C GLY A 303 -2.59 3.22 35.08
N LYS A 304 -1.38 3.72 34.79
CA LYS A 304 -1.16 4.86 33.88
C LYS A 304 -1.03 4.41 32.43
N ARG A 305 -1.02 5.37 31.51
CA ARG A 305 -0.88 5.11 30.08
C ARG A 305 0.58 4.90 29.67
N CYS A 306 0.79 4.06 28.67
CA CYS A 306 1.96 4.08 27.81
C CYS A 306 1.51 4.56 26.44
N ASP A 307 2.04 5.67 25.98
CA ASP A 307 1.74 6.27 24.68
C ASP A 307 3.02 6.34 23.83
N VAL A 308 2.88 6.62 22.54
CA VAL A 308 4.02 6.76 21.61
C VAL A 308 4.09 8.16 21.01
N ALA A 309 5.31 8.61 20.73
CA ALA A 309 5.63 9.77 19.89
C ALA A 309 6.54 9.33 18.75
N LEU A 310 6.11 9.54 17.50
CA LEU A 310 6.74 9.00 16.30
C LEU A 310 6.95 10.09 15.27
N ARG A 311 8.06 10.01 14.55
CA ARG A 311 8.28 10.82 13.36
C ARG A 311 7.36 10.36 12.24
N VAL A 312 6.80 11.31 11.51
CA VAL A 312 5.92 11.11 10.37
C VAL A 312 6.47 11.94 9.23
N ASP A 313 6.85 11.29 8.14
CA ASP A 313 7.46 12.00 7.01
C ASP A 313 6.39 12.55 6.06
N PHE A 314 5.21 11.90 5.98
CA PHE A 314 4.13 12.31 5.09
C PHE A 314 2.80 12.50 5.81
N LEU A 315 2.13 13.65 5.58
CA LEU A 315 0.79 13.92 6.14
C LEU A 315 -0.23 12.83 5.78
N SER A 316 -0.12 12.22 4.61
CA SER A 316 -1.02 11.16 4.14
C SER A 316 -0.95 9.85 4.94
N GLU A 317 0.03 9.69 5.84
CA GLU A 317 0.10 8.55 6.76
C GLU A 317 -0.99 8.60 7.84
N VAL A 318 -1.61 9.76 8.06
CA VAL A 318 -2.68 9.96 9.04
C VAL A 318 -3.95 10.51 8.38
N PHE A 319 -5.08 10.32 9.05
CA PHE A 319 -6.40 10.67 8.52
C PHE A 319 -7.10 11.72 9.36
N VAL A 320 -7.94 12.51 8.70
CA VAL A 320 -8.99 13.28 9.36
C VAL A 320 -10.31 12.73 8.87
N GLU A 321 -11.16 12.32 9.81
CA GLU A 321 -12.38 11.56 9.53
C GLU A 321 -12.04 10.27 8.75
N ASN A 322 -12.33 10.22 7.45
CA ASN A 322 -12.07 9.07 6.57
C ASN A 322 -11.24 9.43 5.34
N VAL A 323 -10.52 10.57 5.38
CA VAL A 323 -9.72 11.06 4.25
C VAL A 323 -8.26 11.21 4.69
N PRO A 324 -7.28 10.74 3.89
CA PRO A 324 -5.86 11.00 4.14
C PRO A 324 -5.61 12.50 4.29
N LEU A 325 -4.81 12.88 5.28
CA LEU A 325 -4.57 14.28 5.58
C LEU A 325 -3.74 14.94 4.46
N SER A 326 -4.27 16.03 3.93
CA SER A 326 -3.61 16.87 2.95
C SER A 326 -3.04 18.15 3.58
N ARG A 327 -2.09 18.78 2.90
CA ARG A 327 -1.51 20.05 3.35
C ARG A 327 -2.56 21.17 3.53
N PRO A 328 -3.46 21.43 2.57
CA PRO A 328 -4.51 22.44 2.74
C PRO A 328 -5.42 22.17 3.94
N MET A 329 -5.85 20.91 4.11
CA MET A 329 -6.69 20.52 5.26
C MET A 329 -5.96 20.72 6.59
N PHE A 330 -4.68 20.37 6.65
CA PHE A 330 -3.87 20.60 7.84
C PHE A 330 -3.75 22.09 8.16
N ASP A 331 -3.46 22.92 7.15
CA ASP A 331 -3.30 24.35 7.36
C ASP A 331 -4.59 25.06 7.79
N GLU A 332 -5.75 24.57 7.32
CA GLU A 332 -7.08 25.07 7.67
C GLU A 332 -7.55 24.62 9.06
N ARG A 333 -7.34 23.34 9.42
CA ARG A 333 -7.95 22.74 10.61
C ARG A 333 -7.04 22.70 11.83
N ALA A 334 -5.71 22.78 11.64
CA ALA A 334 -4.79 22.69 12.75
C ALA A 334 -4.79 23.97 13.60
N GLU A 335 -4.64 23.79 14.91
CA GLU A 335 -4.59 24.87 15.87
C GLU A 335 -3.14 25.29 16.13
N ASP A 336 -2.90 26.60 16.21
CA ASP A 336 -1.59 27.13 16.55
C ASP A 336 -1.27 26.86 18.03
N ARG A 337 -0.08 26.35 18.30
CA ARG A 337 0.41 26.04 19.65
C ARG A 337 1.89 26.34 19.76
N THR A 338 2.32 26.82 20.93
CA THR A 338 3.74 27.04 21.22
C THR A 338 4.27 25.89 22.04
N MET A 339 5.37 25.27 21.59
CA MET A 339 6.11 24.23 22.31
C MET A 339 7.61 24.43 22.10
N GLY A 340 8.41 24.39 23.16
CA GLY A 340 9.85 24.59 23.13
C GLY A 340 10.25 25.98 22.63
N GLY A 341 9.36 26.97 22.80
CA GLY A 341 9.50 28.30 22.21
C GLY A 341 9.31 28.36 20.69
N ARG A 342 8.89 27.26 20.04
CA ARG A 342 8.58 27.19 18.61
C ARG A 342 7.08 27.32 18.39
N ALA A 343 6.68 28.04 17.34
CA ALA A 343 5.30 28.06 16.86
C ALA A 343 5.06 26.79 16.02
N LEU A 344 4.12 25.97 16.46
CA LEU A 344 3.73 24.71 15.86
C LEU A 344 2.24 24.72 15.57
N LYS A 345 1.81 23.79 14.73
CA LYS A 345 0.41 23.47 14.47
C LYS A 345 0.09 22.09 14.98
N VAL A 346 -1.07 21.92 15.60
CA VAL A 346 -1.53 20.64 16.17
C VAL A 346 -2.92 20.31 15.64
N LEU A 347 -3.12 19.07 15.22
CA LEU A 347 -4.40 18.57 14.71
C LEU A 347 -4.70 17.18 15.28
N GLU A 348 -5.95 16.94 15.70
CA GLU A 348 -6.41 15.58 16.00
C GLU A 348 -6.49 14.78 14.70
N VAL A 349 -5.82 13.63 14.66
CA VAL A 349 -5.78 12.74 13.51
C VAL A 349 -6.00 11.30 13.94
N LEU A 350 -6.37 10.46 12.98
CA LEU A 350 -6.40 9.01 13.12
C LEU A 350 -5.16 8.42 12.45
N ALA A 351 -4.28 7.81 13.24
CA ALA A 351 -3.21 6.97 12.73
C ALA A 351 -3.74 5.54 12.53
N PRO A 352 -3.62 4.95 11.34
CA PRO A 352 -4.08 3.59 11.09
C PRO A 352 -3.49 2.62 12.11
N ARG A 353 -4.35 1.78 12.73
CA ARG A 353 -4.00 0.74 13.71
C ARG A 353 -3.49 1.20 15.07
N LEU A 354 -3.04 2.45 15.19
CA LEU A 354 -2.64 3.05 16.48
C LEU A 354 -3.78 3.85 17.12
N GLY A 355 -4.74 4.32 16.33
CA GLY A 355 -5.91 5.04 16.81
C GLY A 355 -5.76 6.56 16.74
N TYR A 356 -6.62 7.26 17.48
CA TYR A 356 -6.64 8.73 17.49
C TYR A 356 -5.47 9.30 18.29
N GLY A 357 -4.91 10.40 17.80
CA GLY A 357 -3.81 11.11 18.42
C GLY A 357 -3.66 12.53 17.87
N SER A 358 -2.52 13.14 18.17
CA SER A 358 -2.18 14.49 17.76
C SER A 358 -1.08 14.43 16.72
N LEU A 359 -1.29 15.07 15.57
CA LEU A 359 -0.23 15.40 14.65
C LEU A 359 0.28 16.79 14.96
N VAL A 360 1.58 16.90 15.24
CA VAL A 360 2.29 18.15 15.52
C VAL A 360 3.26 18.45 14.37
N SER A 361 3.25 19.68 13.87
CA SER A 361 4.04 20.07 12.71
C SER A 361 4.49 21.54 12.76
N THR A 362 5.65 21.82 12.19
CA THR A 362 6.13 23.19 11.90
C THR A 362 5.56 23.76 10.60
N GLY A 363 4.77 22.96 9.87
CA GLY A 363 4.33 23.27 8.52
C GLY A 363 5.13 22.54 7.43
N LYS A 364 6.23 21.90 7.78
CA LYS A 364 7.06 21.09 6.87
C LYS A 364 7.46 19.80 7.57
N ALA A 365 7.81 18.78 6.79
CA ALA A 365 8.36 17.54 7.33
C ALA A 365 9.73 17.83 8.02
N PRO A 366 10.10 17.08 9.07
CA PRO A 366 9.31 16.01 9.68
C PRO A 366 8.08 16.51 10.47
N HIS A 367 7.08 15.64 10.59
CA HIS A 367 5.94 15.81 11.48
C HIS A 367 6.05 14.82 12.64
N VAL A 368 5.28 15.02 13.70
CA VAL A 368 5.29 14.14 14.87
C VAL A 368 3.87 13.70 15.19
N PHE A 369 3.63 12.40 15.19
CA PHE A 369 2.40 11.82 15.73
C PHE A 369 2.61 11.45 17.19
N VAL A 370 1.68 11.85 18.05
CA VAL A 370 1.62 11.42 19.45
C VAL A 370 0.30 10.70 19.67
N SER A 371 0.30 9.52 20.28
CA SER A 371 -0.93 8.75 20.57
C SER A 371 -1.75 9.32 21.74
N ARG A 372 -1.90 10.64 21.76
CA ARG A 372 -2.68 11.42 22.72
C ARG A 372 -3.48 12.47 21.99
N LYS A 373 -4.67 12.78 22.47
CA LYS A 373 -5.52 13.81 21.87
C LYS A 373 -4.95 15.22 22.14
N PRO A 374 -5.28 16.24 21.31
CA PRO A 374 -4.70 17.58 21.46
C PRO A 374 -4.99 18.26 22.80
N ASP A 375 -6.09 17.90 23.45
CA ASP A 375 -6.52 18.38 24.76
C ASP A 375 -5.73 17.76 25.94
N GLN A 376 -4.95 16.70 25.67
CA GLN A 376 -4.10 16.05 26.65
C GLN A 376 -2.71 16.69 26.70
N PRO A 377 -1.96 16.54 27.81
CA PRO A 377 -0.55 16.88 27.87
C PRO A 377 0.24 16.16 26.77
N LEU A 378 1.04 16.92 26.02
CA LEU A 378 1.90 16.42 24.96
C LEU A 378 3.37 16.50 25.41
N PRO A 379 4.23 15.51 25.09
CA PRO A 379 5.61 15.45 25.56
C PRO A 379 6.50 16.45 24.80
N GLU A 380 6.54 17.69 25.27
CA GLU A 380 7.20 18.81 24.59
C GLU A 380 8.67 18.54 24.21
N SER A 381 9.45 17.94 25.11
CA SER A 381 10.87 17.62 24.84
C SER A 381 11.03 16.65 23.68
N LEU A 382 10.27 15.55 23.69
CA LEU A 382 10.32 14.54 22.61
C LEU A 382 9.85 15.13 21.28
N ILE A 383 8.79 15.94 21.29
CA ILE A 383 8.27 16.57 20.08
C ILE A 383 9.32 17.50 19.46
N VAL A 384 9.97 18.33 20.27
CA VAL A 384 10.98 19.28 19.80
C VAL A 384 12.19 18.54 19.22
N ASP A 385 12.61 17.46 19.86
CA ASP A 385 13.73 16.62 19.41
C ASP A 385 13.39 15.90 18.10
N LEU A 386 12.17 15.37 17.96
CA LEU A 386 11.72 14.69 16.73
C LEU A 386 11.47 15.64 15.55
N LEU A 387 11.18 16.91 15.84
CA LEU A 387 11.01 17.96 14.82
C LEU A 387 12.33 18.63 14.42
N ALA A 388 13.42 18.36 15.13
CA ALA A 388 14.77 18.86 14.78
C ALA A 388 15.35 18.05 13.62
#